data_AF-A0Z3W7-F1
#
_entry.id   AF-A0Z3W7-F1
#
_cell.length_a   1.000
_cell.length_b   1.000
_cell.length_c   1.000
_cell.angle_alpha   90.00
_cell.angle_beta   90.00
_cell.angle_gamma   90.00
#
_symmetry.space_group_name_H-M   'P 1'
#
loop_
_entity.id
_entity.type
_entity.pdbx_description
1 polymer ?
#
loop_
_entity_poly.entity_id
_entity_poly.type
_entity_poly.pdbx_seq_one_letter_code
_entity_poly.pdbx_strand_id
1 'polypeptide(L)'
;MLAALWLGTSMSWAQSYYCDDLGNCSGSGISTYSDSLGNTSGRIGDNSVNVYADVLGNTSGSIGDDRVNLYRDSLGNTSGTAGDDRVNLYSDGLGNTSGTIGDERISCYTDSLGNTTCR
;
A
#
# COMPACT_ATOMS: atom_id res chain seq x y z
N MET A 1 -8.56 46.87 -32.52
CA MET A 1 -9.03 45.48 -32.25
C MET A 1 -7.79 44.60 -32.13
N LEU A 2 -7.04 44.66 -31.03
CA LEU A 2 -7.27 43.97 -29.75
C LEU A 2 -7.57 42.48 -29.93
N ALA A 3 -6.54 41.66 -29.76
CA ALA A 3 -6.63 40.33 -29.18
C ALA A 3 -5.24 39.97 -28.63
N ALA A 4 -5.00 40.37 -27.38
CA ALA A 4 -3.95 39.78 -26.57
C ALA A 4 -4.43 38.38 -26.16
N LEU A 5 -3.93 37.33 -26.80
CA LEU A 5 -4.07 35.98 -26.25
C LEU A 5 -2.96 35.78 -25.22
N TRP A 6 -3.32 36.03 -23.97
CA TRP A 6 -2.63 35.45 -22.82
C TRP A 6 -2.77 33.93 -22.91
N LEU A 7 -1.70 33.23 -23.29
CA LEU A 7 -1.61 31.78 -23.09
C LEU A 7 -1.45 31.56 -21.59
N GLY A 8 -2.54 31.08 -20.97
CA GLY A 8 -2.64 30.83 -19.55
C GLY A 8 -1.55 29.86 -19.08
N THR A 9 -0.79 30.30 -18.09
CA THR A 9 -0.12 29.40 -17.17
C THR A 9 -1.20 28.70 -16.35
N SER A 10 -1.33 27.39 -16.48
CA SER A 10 -2.00 26.59 -15.45
C SER A 10 -1.03 25.50 -14.99
N MET A 11 -0.71 25.65 -13.71
CA MET A 11 0.31 24.96 -12.95
C MET A 11 0.12 23.44 -13.01
N SER A 12 1.19 22.69 -13.27
CA SER A 12 1.21 21.25 -13.00
C SER A 12 1.18 21.05 -11.48
N TRP A 13 0.07 20.57 -10.94
CA TRP A 13 -0.03 20.26 -9.52
C TRP A 13 0.75 18.96 -9.30
N ALA A 14 2.04 19.08 -8.97
CA ALA A 14 2.74 18.01 -8.30
C ALA A 14 2.04 17.81 -6.96
N GLN A 15 1.14 16.84 -6.91
CA GLN A 15 0.41 16.47 -5.72
C GLN A 15 1.39 15.79 -4.76
N SER A 16 2.10 16.58 -3.96
CA SER A 16 2.97 16.08 -2.91
C SER A 16 2.10 15.40 -1.86
N TYR A 17 2.27 14.09 -1.71
CA TYR A 17 1.85 13.36 -0.51
C TYR A 17 3.10 13.08 0.31
N TYR A 18 2.95 13.12 1.63
CA TYR A 18 4.00 12.83 2.60
C TYR A 18 3.60 11.58 3.36
N CYS A 19 4.50 10.61 3.46
CA CYS A 19 4.35 9.45 4.33
C CYS A 19 5.51 9.44 5.33
N ASP A 20 5.22 9.16 6.59
CA ASP A 20 6.25 8.89 7.59
C ASP A 20 6.60 7.40 7.66
N ASP A 21 7.63 7.07 8.45
CA ASP A 21 8.12 5.69 8.62
C ASP A 21 7.10 4.77 9.33
N LEU A 22 6.10 5.35 10.00
CA LEU A 22 5.02 4.59 10.64
C LEU A 22 3.90 4.25 9.65
N GLY A 23 3.96 4.77 8.41
CA GLY A 23 2.95 4.57 7.38
C GLY A 23 1.77 5.54 7.47
N ASN A 24 1.91 6.66 8.21
CA ASN A 24 0.93 7.73 8.18
C ASN A 24 1.16 8.58 6.93
N CYS A 25 0.17 8.66 6.06
CA CYS A 25 0.26 9.44 4.84
C CYS A 25 -0.71 10.63 4.86
N SER A 26 -0.27 11.79 4.39
CA SER A 26 -1.10 12.99 4.27
C SER A 26 -0.78 13.80 3.01
N GLY A 27 -1.81 14.44 2.47
CA GLY A 27 -1.69 15.33 1.31
C GLY A 27 -2.41 14.78 0.07
N SER A 28 -2.81 15.68 -0.82
CA SER A 28 -3.39 15.34 -2.12
C SER A 28 -4.56 14.34 -2.07
N GLY A 29 -5.46 14.50 -1.10
CA GLY A 29 -6.60 13.60 -0.90
C GLY A 29 -6.30 12.33 -0.11
N ILE A 30 -5.07 12.15 0.37
CA ILE A 30 -4.68 11.06 1.27
C ILE A 30 -4.64 11.59 2.70
N SER A 31 -5.21 10.81 3.62
CA SER A 31 -5.10 10.99 5.06
C SER A 31 -5.25 9.63 5.72
N THR A 32 -4.15 8.92 5.91
CA THR A 32 -4.10 7.63 6.60
C THR A 32 -3.28 7.75 7.89
N TYR A 33 -3.72 7.03 8.91
CA TYR A 33 -3.09 6.91 10.20
C TYR A 33 -2.89 5.43 10.51
N SER A 34 -1.66 5.05 10.80
CA SER A 34 -1.22 3.73 11.21
C SER A 34 -0.76 3.77 12.66
N ASP A 35 -1.25 2.86 13.49
CA ASP A 35 -0.82 2.71 14.86
C ASP A 35 0.37 1.74 15.00
N SER A 36 0.93 1.64 16.21
CA SER A 36 2.06 0.75 16.49
C SER A 36 1.73 -0.74 16.43
N LEU A 37 0.45 -1.09 16.32
CA LEU A 37 -0.02 -2.47 16.16
C LEU A 37 -0.20 -2.82 14.68
N GLY A 38 -0.01 -1.86 13.77
CA GLY A 38 -0.18 -2.04 12.33
C GLY A 38 -1.61 -1.86 11.85
N ASN A 39 -2.50 -1.29 12.66
CA ASN A 39 -3.84 -0.92 12.21
C ASN A 39 -3.77 0.41 11.46
N THR A 40 -4.33 0.46 10.25
CA THR A 40 -4.38 1.65 9.41
C THR A 40 -5.83 2.09 9.19
N SER A 41 -6.11 3.36 9.48
CA SER A 41 -7.42 3.98 9.26
C SER A 41 -7.29 5.32 8.54
N GLY A 42 -8.32 5.75 7.83
CA GLY A 42 -8.33 7.06 7.18
C GLY A 42 -9.04 7.10 5.85
N ARG A 43 -8.51 7.84 4.89
CA ARG A 43 -9.06 8.02 3.55
C ARG A 43 -7.98 8.15 2.48
N ILE A 44 -8.29 7.63 1.29
CA ILE A 44 -7.54 7.82 0.05
C ILE A 44 -8.55 8.27 -1.01
N GLY A 45 -8.55 9.56 -1.34
CA GLY A 45 -9.62 10.18 -2.13
C GLY A 45 -10.96 10.05 -1.41
N ASP A 46 -11.95 9.48 -2.10
CA ASP A 46 -13.29 9.22 -1.55
C ASP A 46 -13.37 7.90 -0.78
N ASN A 47 -12.36 7.03 -0.88
CA ASN A 47 -12.35 5.71 -0.28
C ASN A 47 -11.92 5.77 1.19
N SER A 48 -12.73 5.22 2.09
CA SER A 48 -12.34 5.03 3.48
C SER A 48 -11.41 3.84 3.64
N VAL A 49 -10.31 4.01 4.36
CA VAL A 49 -9.39 2.95 4.73
C VAL A 49 -9.69 2.55 6.17
N ASN A 50 -9.88 1.25 6.41
CA ASN A 50 -9.97 0.70 7.74
C ASN A 50 -9.47 -0.74 7.74
N VAL A 51 -8.20 -0.90 8.08
CA VAL A 51 -7.47 -2.17 8.02
C VAL A 51 -6.81 -2.42 9.36
N TYR A 52 -6.90 -3.63 9.86
CA TYR A 52 -6.42 -4.04 11.17
C TYR A 52 -5.37 -5.13 11.00
N ALA A 53 -4.28 -5.03 11.75
CA ALA A 53 -3.28 -6.08 11.85
C ALA A 53 -3.36 -6.73 13.24
N ASP A 54 -3.28 -8.05 13.29
CA ASP A 54 -3.17 -8.77 14.55
C ASP A 54 -1.69 -9.07 14.91
N VAL A 55 -1.49 -9.59 16.12
CA VAL A 55 -0.15 -9.92 16.64
C VAL A 55 0.55 -11.04 15.85
N LEU A 56 -0.18 -11.79 15.04
CA LEU A 56 0.36 -12.85 14.17
C LEU A 56 0.69 -12.30 12.77
N GLY A 57 0.37 -11.03 12.50
CA GLY A 57 0.57 -10.37 11.22
C GLY A 57 -0.54 -10.66 10.21
N ASN A 58 -1.69 -11.19 10.63
CA ASN A 58 -2.87 -11.24 9.76
C ASN A 58 -3.46 -9.84 9.62
N THR A 59 -3.97 -9.53 8.44
CA THR A 59 -4.51 -8.22 8.11
C THR A 59 -5.94 -8.34 7.63
N SER A 60 -6.88 -7.61 8.22
CA SER A 60 -8.29 -7.65 7.82
C SER A 60 -8.95 -6.29 7.84
N GLY A 61 -9.94 -6.06 6.98
CA GLY A 61 -10.67 -4.78 6.94
C GLY A 61 -11.18 -4.43 5.56
N SER A 62 -11.14 -3.15 5.22
CA SER A 62 -11.61 -2.65 3.93
C SER A 62 -10.89 -1.37 3.47
N ILE A 63 -10.83 -1.21 2.15
CA ILE A 63 -10.38 0.02 1.47
C ILE A 63 -11.47 0.38 0.46
N GLY A 64 -12.25 1.44 0.75
CA GLY A 64 -13.48 1.71 0.01
C GLY A 64 -14.46 0.54 0.13
N ASP A 65 -14.91 0.02 -1.00
CA ASP A 65 -15.80 -1.15 -1.07
C ASP A 65 -15.04 -2.49 -1.06
N ASP A 66 -13.71 -2.46 -1.23
CA ASP A 66 -12.87 -3.65 -1.29
C ASP A 66 -12.59 -4.19 0.10
N ARG A 67 -12.80 -5.50 0.29
CA ARG A 67 -12.43 -6.18 1.53
C ARG A 67 -11.00 -6.67 1.49
N VAL A 68 -10.29 -6.47 2.59
CA VAL A 68 -8.94 -7.01 2.80
C VAL A 68 -9.04 -8.14 3.82
N ASN A 69 -8.49 -9.29 3.48
CA ASN A 69 -8.36 -10.42 4.38
C ASN A 69 -7.11 -11.23 4.01
N LEU A 70 -6.02 -10.99 4.72
CA LEU A 70 -4.72 -11.58 4.52
C LEU A 70 -4.30 -12.32 5.78
N TYR A 71 -3.74 -13.50 5.58
CA TYR A 71 -3.25 -14.39 6.62
C TYR A 71 -1.76 -14.55 6.47
N ARG A 72 -1.03 -14.36 7.56
CA ARG A 72 0.40 -14.59 7.64
C ARG A 72 0.68 -15.86 8.43
N ASP A 73 1.46 -16.76 7.86
CA ASP A 73 1.90 -17.96 8.55
C ASP A 73 3.21 -17.76 9.32
N SER A 74 3.60 -18.76 10.11
CA SER A 74 4.83 -18.74 10.90
C SER A 74 6.12 -18.73 10.07
N LEU A 75 6.04 -19.07 8.78
CA LEU A 75 7.16 -19.02 7.84
C LEU A 75 7.26 -17.65 7.15
N GLY A 76 6.30 -16.76 7.42
CA GLY A 76 6.23 -15.43 6.85
C GLY A 76 5.45 -15.36 5.53
N ASN A 77 4.89 -16.46 5.05
CA ASN A 77 4.06 -16.46 3.84
C ASN A 77 2.76 -15.70 4.11
N THR A 78 2.29 -14.96 3.12
CA THR A 78 1.06 -14.17 3.20
C THR A 78 0.07 -14.65 2.14
N SER A 79 -1.15 -15.00 2.53
CA SER A 79 -2.18 -15.45 1.59
C SER A 79 -3.55 -14.89 1.92
N GLY A 80 -4.43 -14.73 0.92
CA GLY A 80 -5.77 -14.22 1.17
C GLY A 80 -6.34 -13.46 -0.02
N THR A 81 -7.08 -12.39 0.26
CA THR A 81 -7.72 -11.54 -0.74
C THR A 81 -7.61 -10.06 -0.38
N ALA A 82 -7.45 -9.22 -1.39
CA ALA A 82 -7.59 -7.78 -1.29
C ALA A 82 -8.48 -7.30 -2.45
N GLY A 83 -9.72 -6.90 -2.14
CA GLY A 83 -10.75 -6.71 -3.15
C GLY A 83 -11.05 -8.04 -3.86
N ASP A 84 -11.02 -8.00 -5.19
CA ASP A 84 -11.19 -9.17 -6.05
C ASP A 84 -9.88 -9.96 -6.27
N ASP A 85 -8.73 -9.39 -5.87
CA ASP A 85 -7.43 -9.98 -6.10
C ASP A 85 -7.08 -11.03 -5.05
N ARG A 86 -6.63 -12.19 -5.51
CA ARG A 86 -6.06 -13.22 -4.64
C ARG A 86 -4.59 -12.90 -4.37
N VAL A 87 -4.23 -12.89 -3.09
CA VAL A 87 -2.86 -12.73 -2.63
C VAL A 87 -2.28 -14.08 -2.26
N ASN A 88 -1.08 -14.38 -2.77
CA ASN A 88 -0.31 -15.55 -2.41
C ASN A 88 1.17 -15.25 -2.53
N LEU A 89 1.79 -14.88 -1.41
CA LEU A 89 3.18 -14.49 -1.29
C LEU A 89 3.90 -15.48 -0.38
N TYR A 90 5.06 -15.92 -0.81
CA TYR A 90 5.93 -16.84 -0.09
C TYR A 90 7.19 -16.11 0.33
N SER A 91 7.50 -16.16 1.62
CA SER A 91 8.74 -15.63 2.15
C SER A 91 9.71 -16.77 2.47
N ASP A 92 10.98 -16.60 2.12
CA ASP A 92 12.02 -17.54 2.51
C ASP A 92 12.77 -17.07 3.77
N GLY A 93 13.60 -17.96 4.34
CA GLY A 93 14.38 -17.67 5.54
C GLY A 93 15.48 -16.62 5.36
N LEU A 94 15.70 -16.13 4.14
CA LEU A 94 16.62 -15.04 3.82
C LEU A 94 15.90 -13.70 3.66
N GLY A 95 14.57 -13.68 3.82
CA GLY A 95 13.74 -12.48 3.68
C GLY A 95 13.39 -12.14 2.23
N ASN A 96 13.59 -13.06 1.28
CA ASN A 96 13.07 -12.90 -0.07
C ASN A 96 11.57 -13.21 -0.06
N THR A 97 10.79 -12.51 -0.87
CA THR A 97 9.35 -12.74 -1.00
C THR A 97 8.99 -12.92 -2.46
N SER A 98 8.24 -13.95 -2.80
CA SER A 98 7.81 -14.20 -4.19
C SER A 98 6.38 -14.73 -4.25
N GLY A 99 5.64 -14.42 -5.31
CA GLY A 99 4.26 -14.89 -5.43
C GLY A 99 3.42 -14.05 -6.36
N THR A 100 2.13 -13.95 -6.05
CA THR A 100 1.15 -13.22 -6.85
C THR A 100 0.22 -12.36 -6.01
N ILE A 101 -0.18 -11.23 -6.58
CA ILE A 101 -1.31 -10.41 -6.14
C ILE A 101 -2.18 -10.24 -7.38
N GLY A 102 -3.38 -10.81 -7.38
CA GLY A 102 -4.19 -10.87 -8.60
C GLY A 102 -3.44 -11.60 -9.71
N ASP A 103 -3.28 -10.93 -10.85
CA ASP A 103 -2.53 -11.43 -12.01
C ASP A 103 -1.05 -10.99 -12.01
N GLU A 104 -0.67 -10.05 -11.13
CA GLU A 104 0.71 -9.58 -11.00
C GLU A 104 1.58 -10.58 -10.24
N ARG A 105 2.77 -10.85 -10.77
CA ARG A 105 3.82 -11.57 -10.05
C ARG A 105 4.68 -10.59 -9.28
N ILE A 106 4.96 -10.93 -8.03
CA ILE A 106 5.86 -10.20 -7.14
C ILE A 106 7.10 -11.06 -6.92
N SER A 107 8.29 -10.48 -7.03
CA SER A 107 9.55 -11.08 -6.63
C SER A 107 10.44 -10.03 -5.98
N CYS A 108 10.47 -10.04 -4.65
CA CYS A 108 11.35 -9.25 -3.82
C CYS A 108 12.56 -10.08 -3.36
N TYR A 109 13.75 -9.50 -3.51
CA TYR A 109 15.00 -10.05 -3.00
C TYR A 109 15.61 -9.11 -1.97
N THR A 110 16.07 -9.67 -0.85
CA THR A 110 16.73 -8.94 0.23
C THR A 110 18.20 -9.38 0.28
N ASP A 111 19.11 -8.42 0.14
CA ASP A 111 20.55 -8.71 0.23
C ASP A 111 21.04 -8.85 1.69
N SER A 112 22.30 -9.26 1.85
CA SER A 112 22.92 -9.44 3.17
C SER A 112 23.12 -8.13 3.96
N LEU A 113 22.94 -6.97 3.31
CA LEU A 113 22.99 -5.64 3.94
C LEU A 113 21.59 -5.14 4.30
N GLY A 114 20.54 -5.91 4.00
CA GLY A 114 19.14 -5.59 4.27
C GLY A 114 18.44 -4.79 3.17
N ASN A 115 19.07 -4.59 2.00
CA ASN A 115 18.43 -3.86 0.90
C ASN A 115 17.43 -4.79 0.19
N THR A 116 16.17 -4.36 0.12
CA THR A 116 15.11 -5.09 -0.58
C THR A 116 14.84 -4.48 -1.96
N THR A 117 14.84 -5.31 -3.01
CA THR A 117 14.47 -4.92 -4.38
C THR A 117 13.37 -5.82 -4.90
N CYS A 118 12.26 -5.23 -5.37
CA CYS A 118 11.11 -5.95 -5.90
C CYS A 118 10.94 -5.73 -7.41
N ARG A 119 10.44 -6.75 -8.11
CA ARG A 119 10.10 -6.75 -9.53
C ARG A 119 8.82 -7.54 -9.79
#